data_AF-I1L1J3-F1
#
_entry.id   AF-I1L1J3-F1
#
_cell.length_a   1.000
_cell.length_b   1.000
_cell.length_c   1.000
_cell.angle_alpha   90.00
_cell.angle_beta   90.00
_cell.angle_gamma   90.00
#
_symmetry.space_group_name_H-M   'P 1'
#
loop_
_entity.id
_entity.type
_entity.pdbx_description
1 polymer ?
#
loop_
_entity_poly.entity_id
_entity_poly.type
_entity_poly.pdbx_seq_one_letter_code
_entity_poly.pdbx_strand_id
1 'polypeptide(L)'
;MTNNNDNIAVTDLTSALNEENRADLVNALKSKIQSLAGAHSDVLETLSPNVRKRVESLREIQGKHDEIEADFLKEKEALEAKYQKLYQPLYTKRYEIVNGVIEVEGAANETTDESEEDKGKKGVPSFWLNAMKNNDVLAEEISERDEGALKFLKDIKWSRIENPKGFKLEFFFDTNPYFSNTILTKTYHMIDEDEPILEKAIGTEIEWYPGKCLTQKVLKKKPKKGSKNAKPITKTESCESFFNFFKPPEVPEDDVDIDEDLAEELQNQMEQDYDIGSTIRDKIIPHAVSWFTGEAVEGDEFEDLEDDEDGDDDEDDEEEDEDEDDDDGDEEEEDSKTKKKSSAVKKSGRAQAGDGERPPECKQQ
;
A
#
# COMPACT_ATOMS: atom_id res chain seq x y z
N MET A 1 27.79 -39.76 -6.64
CA MET A 1 26.38 -40.15 -6.43
C MET A 1 25.58 -38.86 -6.34
N THR A 2 24.32 -38.90 -6.76
CA THR A 2 23.46 -37.75 -7.09
C THR A 2 23.31 -36.68 -6.00
N ASN A 3 23.53 -35.42 -6.37
CA ASN A 3 22.82 -34.28 -5.76
C ASN A 3 21.36 -34.29 -6.25
N ASN A 4 20.44 -33.77 -5.44
CA ASN A 4 19.18 -33.22 -5.92
C ASN A 4 18.83 -32.02 -5.02
N ASN A 5 18.74 -30.83 -5.62
CA ASN A 5 18.06 -29.68 -5.01
C ASN A 5 16.58 -29.84 -5.30
N ASP A 6 15.74 -29.88 -4.25
CA ASP A 6 14.29 -29.71 -4.41
C ASP A 6 13.93 -28.33 -3.85
N ASN A 7 14.03 -27.32 -4.72
CA ASN A 7 13.62 -25.95 -4.44
C ASN A 7 12.09 -25.89 -4.56
N ILE A 8 11.38 -25.75 -3.44
CA ILE A 8 9.90 -25.83 -3.41
C ILE A 8 9.32 -24.55 -4.01
N ALA A 9 8.79 -24.65 -5.24
CA ALA A 9 8.12 -23.54 -5.90
C ALA A 9 6.79 -23.24 -5.21
N VAL A 10 6.62 -21.99 -4.75
CA VAL A 10 5.42 -21.49 -4.06
C VAL A 10 4.14 -21.63 -4.90
N THR A 11 4.29 -21.73 -6.22
CA THR A 11 3.22 -21.86 -7.21
C THR A 11 2.44 -23.19 -7.17
N ASP A 12 2.90 -24.21 -6.44
CA ASP A 12 2.20 -25.50 -6.33
C ASP A 12 1.22 -25.56 -5.14
N LEU A 13 1.26 -24.61 -4.19
CA LEU A 13 0.32 -24.57 -3.05
C LEU A 13 -1.07 -24.05 -3.41
N THR A 14 -1.18 -23.15 -4.40
CA THR A 14 -2.44 -22.47 -4.77
C THR A 14 -3.47 -23.39 -5.42
N SER A 15 -3.08 -24.58 -5.88
CA SER A 15 -3.94 -25.51 -6.64
C SER A 15 -4.68 -26.57 -5.80
N ALA A 16 -4.58 -26.53 -4.46
CA ALA A 16 -5.09 -27.59 -3.56
C ALA A 16 -5.92 -27.11 -2.34
N LEU A 17 -6.28 -25.83 -2.26
CA LEU A 17 -7.04 -25.25 -1.16
C LEU A 17 -8.56 -25.36 -1.39
N ASN A 18 -9.15 -26.48 -0.98
CA ASN A 18 -10.61 -26.62 -0.85
C ASN A 18 -11.14 -25.72 0.29
N GLU A 19 -12.44 -25.37 0.28
CA GLU A 19 -13.11 -24.55 1.31
C GLU A 19 -12.81 -25.01 2.75
N GLU A 20 -12.76 -26.32 2.99
CA GLU A 20 -12.44 -26.93 4.30
C GLU A 20 -11.02 -26.58 4.77
N ASN A 21 -10.03 -26.66 3.86
CA ASN A 21 -8.64 -26.29 4.14
C ASN A 21 -8.50 -24.78 4.39
N ARG A 22 -9.28 -23.94 3.69
CA ARG A 22 -9.28 -22.48 3.89
C ARG A 22 -9.95 -22.07 5.20
N ALA A 23 -11.05 -22.74 5.58
CA ALA A 23 -11.65 -22.57 6.90
C ALA A 23 -10.68 -22.96 8.03
N ASP A 24 -9.93 -24.06 7.87
CA ASP A 24 -8.88 -24.46 8.81
C ASP A 24 -7.71 -23.44 8.84
N LEU A 25 -7.31 -22.87 7.70
CA LEU A 25 -6.28 -21.84 7.64
C LEU A 25 -6.72 -20.54 8.34
N VAL A 26 -7.95 -20.06 8.09
CA VAL A 26 -8.53 -18.89 8.76
C VAL A 26 -8.70 -19.13 10.27
N ASN A 27 -9.11 -20.34 10.68
CA ASN A 27 -9.18 -20.69 12.10
C ASN A 27 -7.78 -20.78 12.73
N ALA A 28 -6.77 -21.28 12.02
CA ALA A 28 -5.39 -21.28 12.47
C ALA A 28 -4.83 -19.85 12.58
N LEU A 29 -5.11 -18.97 11.62
CA LEU A 29 -4.71 -17.56 11.64
C LEU A 29 -5.36 -16.82 12.81
N LYS A 30 -6.68 -16.99 12.99
CA LYS A 30 -7.44 -16.42 14.12
C LYS A 30 -6.96 -16.96 15.47
N SER A 31 -6.67 -18.26 15.56
CA SER A 31 -6.05 -18.86 16.74
C SER A 31 -4.65 -18.31 17.01
N LYS A 32 -3.87 -18.02 15.96
CA LYS A 32 -2.53 -17.45 16.09
C LYS A 32 -2.55 -15.98 16.46
N ILE A 33 -3.47 -15.18 15.92
CA ILE A 33 -3.73 -13.80 16.35
C ILE A 33 -4.22 -13.77 17.80
N GLN A 34 -5.15 -14.65 18.19
CA GLN A 34 -5.58 -14.77 19.60
C GLN A 34 -4.45 -15.26 20.51
N SER A 35 -3.58 -16.16 20.03
CA SER A 35 -2.40 -16.60 20.77
C SER A 35 -1.32 -15.52 20.87
N LEU A 36 -1.19 -14.64 19.87
CA LEU A 36 -0.26 -13.51 19.87
C LEU A 36 -0.78 -12.39 20.78
N ALA A 37 -2.02 -11.92 20.58
CA ALA A 37 -2.67 -10.97 21.48
C ALA A 37 -2.73 -11.49 22.93
N GLY A 38 -3.01 -12.79 23.09
CA GLY A 38 -2.90 -13.51 24.35
C GLY A 38 -1.49 -13.46 24.92
N ALA A 39 -0.46 -13.84 24.15
CA ALA A 39 0.94 -13.79 24.57
C ALA A 39 1.42 -12.37 24.91
N HIS A 40 1.00 -11.34 24.17
CA HIS A 40 1.32 -9.94 24.48
C HIS A 40 0.64 -9.46 25.78
N SER A 41 -0.57 -9.96 26.09
CA SER A 41 -1.17 -9.81 27.41
C SER A 41 -0.40 -10.58 28.49
N ASP A 42 0.01 -11.81 28.19
CA ASP A 42 0.73 -12.72 29.09
C ASP A 42 2.13 -12.19 29.45
N VAL A 43 2.82 -11.48 28.54
CA VAL A 43 4.09 -10.81 28.84
C VAL A 43 3.94 -9.96 30.08
N LEU A 44 2.96 -9.05 30.14
CA LEU A 44 2.73 -8.20 31.31
C LEU A 44 2.40 -9.00 32.57
N GLU A 45 1.74 -10.15 32.45
CA GLU A 45 1.43 -11.02 33.58
C GLU A 45 2.65 -11.82 34.10
N THR A 46 3.60 -12.16 33.24
CA THR A 46 4.86 -12.81 33.65
C THR A 46 5.88 -11.84 34.28
N LEU A 47 5.75 -10.53 34.04
CA LEU A 47 6.67 -9.53 34.62
C LEU A 47 6.57 -9.44 36.15
N SER A 48 7.73 -9.37 36.81
CA SER A 48 7.83 -9.09 38.25
C SER A 48 7.22 -7.71 38.60
N PRO A 49 6.75 -7.48 39.84
CA PRO A 49 6.13 -6.21 40.24
C PRO A 49 6.99 -4.97 39.97
N ASN A 50 8.31 -5.09 40.11
CA ASN A 50 9.25 -4.00 39.83
C ASN A 50 9.33 -3.68 38.32
N VAL A 51 9.24 -4.69 37.45
CA VAL A 51 9.30 -4.49 36.00
C VAL A 51 7.95 -4.00 35.48
N ARG A 52 6.81 -4.50 35.98
CA ARG A 52 5.49 -3.93 35.67
C ARG A 52 5.44 -2.42 35.97
N LYS A 53 5.92 -2.00 37.14
CA LYS A 53 6.01 -0.57 37.51
C LYS A 53 6.91 0.26 36.58
N ARG A 54 7.95 -0.34 35.99
CA ARG A 54 8.76 0.32 34.95
C ARG A 54 7.96 0.47 33.65
N VAL A 55 7.23 -0.56 33.23
CA VAL A 55 6.35 -0.50 32.04
C VAL A 55 5.22 0.52 32.21
N GLU A 56 4.64 0.64 33.41
CA GLU A 56 3.68 1.70 33.75
C GLU A 56 4.31 3.10 33.57
N SER A 57 5.56 3.29 34.00
CA SER A 57 6.30 4.54 33.79
C SER A 57 6.64 4.78 32.30
N LEU A 58 6.91 3.74 31.52
CA LEU A 58 7.11 3.85 30.07
C LEU A 58 5.82 4.24 29.35
N ARG A 59 4.66 3.73 29.78
CA ARG A 59 3.35 4.14 29.26
C ARG A 59 3.04 5.61 29.57
N GLU A 60 3.45 6.13 30.72
CA GLU A 60 3.34 7.57 31.02
C GLU A 60 4.27 8.43 30.13
N ILE A 61 5.41 7.89 29.69
CA ILE A 61 6.29 8.55 28.72
C ILE A 61 5.67 8.49 27.32
N GLN A 62 5.12 7.35 26.90
CA GLN A 62 4.43 7.21 25.62
C GLN A 62 3.26 8.20 25.52
N GLY A 63 2.39 8.29 26.53
CA GLY A 63 1.29 9.27 26.50
C GLY A 63 1.75 10.72 26.33
N LYS A 64 2.96 11.08 26.81
CA LYS A 64 3.55 12.41 26.57
C LYS A 64 4.17 12.55 25.19
N HIS A 65 4.66 11.45 24.59
CA HIS A 65 5.04 11.43 23.18
C HIS A 65 3.82 11.69 22.31
N ASP A 66 2.75 10.90 22.51
CA ASP A 66 1.49 11.00 21.76
C ASP A 66 0.87 12.41 21.86
N GLU A 67 0.95 13.07 23.03
CA GLU A 67 0.55 14.47 23.23
C GLU A 67 1.39 15.46 22.39
N ILE A 68 2.71 15.29 22.34
CA ILE A 68 3.63 16.14 21.56
C ILE A 68 3.45 15.90 20.06
N GLU A 69 3.23 14.66 19.66
CA GLU A 69 2.99 14.24 18.28
C GLU A 69 1.68 14.82 17.75
N ALA A 70 0.60 14.79 18.54
CA ALA A 70 -0.66 15.44 18.18
C ALA A 70 -0.53 16.97 17.98
N ASP A 71 0.32 17.65 18.77
CA ASP A 71 0.62 19.07 18.53
C ASP A 71 1.52 19.28 17.29
N PHE A 72 2.49 18.40 17.04
CA PHE A 72 3.32 18.43 15.82
C PHE A 72 2.49 18.26 14.55
N LEU A 73 1.60 17.26 14.47
CA LEU A 73 0.76 17.00 13.28
C LEU A 73 -0.17 18.18 12.98
N LYS A 74 -0.70 18.82 14.02
CA LYS A 74 -1.52 20.03 13.93
C LYS A 74 -0.72 21.26 13.48
N GLU A 75 0.54 21.40 13.89
CA GLU A 75 1.43 22.44 13.37
C GLU A 75 1.84 22.16 11.91
N LYS A 76 2.09 20.90 11.54
CA LYS A 76 2.33 20.43 10.17
C LYS A 76 1.16 20.77 9.25
N GLU A 77 -0.07 20.38 9.61
CA GLU A 77 -1.30 20.72 8.86
C GLU A 77 -1.43 22.24 8.66
N ALA A 78 -1.23 23.02 9.72
CA ALA A 78 -1.32 24.49 9.64
C ALA A 78 -0.23 25.10 8.74
N LEU A 79 0.96 24.49 8.71
CA LEU A 79 2.08 24.88 7.86
C LEU A 79 1.81 24.54 6.39
N GLU A 80 1.36 23.33 6.09
CA GLU A 80 0.96 22.88 4.76
C GLU A 80 -0.17 23.74 4.20
N ALA A 81 -1.23 23.98 4.99
CA ALA A 81 -2.34 24.86 4.62
C ALA A 81 -1.92 26.33 4.38
N LYS A 82 -0.84 26.79 5.02
CA LYS A 82 -0.21 28.10 4.76
C LYS A 82 0.55 28.09 3.43
N TYR A 83 1.41 27.10 3.18
CA TYR A 83 2.21 27.02 1.96
C TYR A 83 1.36 26.74 0.72
N GLN A 84 0.32 25.91 0.81
CA GLN A 84 -0.63 25.68 -0.28
C GLN A 84 -1.27 27.00 -0.74
N LYS A 85 -1.64 27.90 0.18
CA LYS A 85 -2.15 29.26 -0.16
C LYS A 85 -1.11 30.15 -0.84
N LEU A 86 0.19 29.95 -0.57
CA LEU A 86 1.28 30.66 -1.25
C LEU A 86 1.57 30.09 -2.65
N TYR A 87 1.30 28.79 -2.89
CA TYR A 87 1.46 28.16 -4.20
C TYR A 87 0.30 28.47 -5.16
N GLN A 88 -0.93 28.66 -4.67
CA GLN A 88 -2.11 28.91 -5.53
C GLN A 88 -1.94 30.03 -6.57
N PRO A 89 -1.33 31.21 -6.27
CA PRO A 89 -1.05 32.23 -7.28
C PRO A 89 -0.07 31.77 -8.37
N LEU A 90 0.91 30.93 -8.02
CA LEU A 90 1.88 30.37 -8.98
C LEU A 90 1.21 29.35 -9.90
N TYR A 91 0.39 28.45 -9.36
CA TYR A 91 -0.40 27.50 -10.15
C TYR A 91 -1.43 28.21 -11.04
N THR A 92 -2.06 29.29 -10.55
CA THR A 92 -2.95 30.14 -11.36
C THR A 92 -2.21 30.76 -12.54
N LYS A 93 -1.01 31.31 -12.32
CA LYS A 93 -0.17 31.87 -13.40
C LYS A 93 0.31 30.79 -14.38
N ARG A 94 0.64 29.57 -13.90
CA ARG A 94 0.94 28.42 -14.77
C ARG A 94 -0.26 28.11 -15.65
N TYR A 95 -1.47 27.99 -15.09
CA TYR A 95 -2.70 27.77 -15.85
C TYR A 95 -2.93 28.84 -16.91
N GLU A 96 -2.76 30.12 -16.58
CA GLU A 96 -2.94 31.25 -17.50
C GLU A 96 -1.97 31.19 -18.70
N ILE A 97 -0.72 30.79 -18.49
CA ILE A 97 0.29 30.63 -19.54
C ILE A 97 0.01 29.36 -20.37
N VAL A 98 -0.18 28.21 -19.71
CA VAL A 98 -0.45 26.91 -20.37
C VAL A 98 -1.68 26.98 -21.27
N ASN A 99 -2.70 27.74 -20.88
CA ASN A 99 -3.95 27.89 -21.66
C ASN A 99 -3.96 29.12 -22.59
N GLY A 100 -2.85 29.87 -22.70
CA GLY A 100 -2.75 31.03 -23.59
C GLY A 100 -3.72 32.17 -23.26
N VAL A 101 -4.02 32.33 -21.97
CA VAL A 101 -4.79 33.46 -21.41
C VAL A 101 -3.90 34.69 -21.28
N ILE A 102 -2.62 34.46 -20.92
CA ILE A 102 -1.58 35.49 -20.83
C ILE A 102 -0.41 35.10 -21.73
N GLU A 103 -0.02 36.01 -22.62
CA GLU A 103 1.19 35.90 -23.44
C GLU A 103 2.42 36.23 -22.59
N VAL A 104 3.50 35.46 -22.76
CA VAL A 104 4.78 35.69 -22.06
C VAL A 104 5.63 36.70 -22.83
N GLU A 105 6.21 37.67 -22.12
CA GLU A 105 7.14 38.65 -22.73
C GLU A 105 8.30 37.92 -23.43
N GLY A 106 8.43 38.13 -24.74
CA GLY A 106 9.43 37.48 -25.60
C GLY A 106 8.83 36.50 -26.61
N ALA A 107 7.78 35.75 -26.26
CA ALA A 107 7.22 34.68 -27.09
C ALA A 107 6.74 35.15 -28.49
N ALA A 108 6.20 36.36 -28.57
CA ALA A 108 5.62 36.92 -29.80
C ALA A 108 6.63 37.36 -30.88
N ASN A 109 7.95 37.27 -30.63
CA ASN A 109 8.99 37.82 -31.53
C ASN A 109 9.78 36.78 -32.34
N GLU A 110 9.61 35.47 -32.10
CA GLU A 110 10.43 34.42 -32.74
C GLU A 110 9.74 33.75 -33.95
N THR A 111 8.43 33.94 -34.10
CA THR A 111 7.55 33.15 -34.99
C THR A 111 7.55 33.64 -36.45
N THR A 112 8.73 33.66 -37.06
CA THR A 112 8.91 34.05 -38.48
C THR A 112 8.56 32.92 -39.47
N ASP A 113 8.43 31.67 -38.98
CA ASP A 113 8.21 30.45 -39.79
C ASP A 113 7.09 29.54 -39.22
N GLU A 114 6.08 30.13 -38.54
CA GLU A 114 4.90 29.35 -38.12
C GLU A 114 4.12 28.80 -39.32
N SER A 115 3.95 27.47 -39.32
CA SER A 115 3.05 26.77 -40.24
C SER A 115 1.60 27.27 -40.09
N GLU A 116 0.76 27.13 -41.12
CA GLU A 116 -0.66 27.51 -40.98
C GLU A 116 -1.42 26.66 -39.93
N GLU A 117 -0.86 25.52 -39.52
CA GLU A 117 -1.41 24.68 -38.44
C GLU A 117 -1.12 25.22 -37.03
N ASP A 118 -0.09 26.06 -36.84
CA ASP A 118 0.23 26.65 -35.53
C ASP A 118 -0.47 27.98 -35.25
N LYS A 119 -0.83 28.75 -36.29
CA LYS A 119 -1.42 30.11 -36.17
C LYS A 119 -2.76 30.20 -35.42
N GLY A 120 -3.30 29.07 -34.96
CA GLY A 120 -4.49 28.98 -34.11
C GLY A 120 -4.26 28.34 -32.73
N LYS A 121 -3.08 27.81 -32.43
CA LYS A 121 -2.77 27.18 -31.15
C LYS A 121 -2.30 28.24 -30.16
N LYS A 122 -3.03 28.36 -29.04
CA LYS A 122 -2.66 29.25 -27.94
C LYS A 122 -2.14 28.46 -26.75
N GLY A 123 -1.22 29.05 -25.99
CA GLY A 123 -0.63 28.42 -24.81
C GLY A 123 0.32 27.28 -25.17
N VAL A 124 0.36 26.25 -24.33
CA VAL A 124 1.26 25.09 -24.46
C VAL A 124 0.41 23.85 -24.78
N PRO A 125 0.32 23.40 -26.06
CA PRO A 125 -0.54 22.30 -26.45
C PRO A 125 -0.18 20.99 -25.75
N SER A 126 -1.20 20.26 -25.28
CA SER A 126 -1.04 18.94 -24.63
C SER A 126 -0.18 18.94 -23.35
N PHE A 127 0.01 20.09 -22.69
CA PHE A 127 0.88 20.23 -21.51
C PHE A 127 0.69 19.12 -20.47
N TRP A 128 -0.53 18.94 -19.95
CA TRP A 128 -0.81 17.93 -18.94
C TRP A 128 -0.73 16.50 -19.45
N LEU A 129 -1.08 16.24 -20.71
CA LEU A 129 -0.90 14.92 -21.31
C LEU A 129 0.58 14.54 -21.34
N ASN A 130 1.45 15.44 -21.81
CA ASN A 130 2.88 15.16 -21.89
C ASN A 130 3.49 15.05 -20.48
N ALA A 131 3.10 15.91 -19.54
CA ALA A 131 3.57 15.83 -18.16
C ALA A 131 3.20 14.49 -17.50
N MET A 132 1.95 14.02 -17.65
CA MET A 132 1.55 12.71 -17.10
C MET A 132 2.20 11.55 -17.85
N LYS A 133 2.37 11.61 -19.18
CA LYS A 133 3.02 10.54 -19.96
C LYS A 133 4.53 10.40 -19.74
N ASN A 134 5.17 11.38 -19.10
CA ASN A 134 6.59 11.33 -18.73
C ASN A 134 6.80 10.75 -17.32
N ASN A 135 5.75 10.42 -16.57
CA ASN A 135 5.84 9.75 -15.28
C ASN A 135 5.33 8.32 -15.43
N ASP A 136 6.11 7.33 -15.00
CA ASP A 136 5.88 5.93 -15.39
C ASP A 136 4.56 5.36 -14.85
N VAL A 137 4.22 5.60 -13.58
CA VAL A 137 2.93 5.24 -12.95
C VAL A 137 1.74 5.71 -13.80
N LEU A 138 1.82 6.90 -14.39
CA LEU A 138 0.76 7.46 -15.23
C LEU A 138 0.88 7.08 -16.71
N ALA A 139 2.09 6.80 -17.18
CA ALA A 139 2.34 6.36 -18.55
C ALA A 139 1.71 4.99 -18.82
N GLU A 140 1.75 4.07 -17.84
CA GLU A 140 1.13 2.74 -17.94
C GLU A 140 -0.41 2.83 -18.04
N GLU A 141 -1.04 3.76 -17.33
CA GLU A 141 -2.49 3.98 -17.35
C GLU A 141 -3.01 4.69 -18.62
N ILE A 142 -2.17 5.50 -19.27
CA ILE A 142 -2.58 6.34 -20.41
C ILE A 142 -2.44 5.57 -21.74
N SER A 143 -3.54 4.96 -22.19
CA SER A 143 -3.59 4.32 -23.51
C SER A 143 -3.61 5.34 -24.66
N GLU A 144 -3.19 4.92 -25.86
CA GLU A 144 -3.26 5.74 -27.10
C GLU A 144 -4.66 6.33 -27.36
N ARG A 145 -5.72 5.69 -26.85
CA ARG A 145 -7.12 6.12 -27.04
C ARG A 145 -7.48 7.29 -26.12
N ASP A 146 -6.79 7.44 -24.98
CA ASP A 146 -7.03 8.46 -23.97
C ASP A 146 -6.40 9.79 -24.33
N GLU A 147 -5.24 9.77 -25.01
CA GLU A 147 -4.53 10.97 -25.46
C GLU A 147 -5.45 11.99 -26.17
N GLY A 148 -6.38 11.49 -26.99
CA GLY A 148 -7.30 12.32 -27.75
C GLY A 148 -8.24 13.16 -26.87
N ALA A 149 -8.61 12.66 -25.69
CA ALA A 149 -9.39 13.39 -24.70
C ALA A 149 -8.50 14.20 -23.76
N LEU A 150 -7.36 13.65 -23.34
CA LEU A 150 -6.38 14.32 -22.47
C LEU A 150 -5.74 15.56 -23.12
N LYS A 151 -5.73 15.67 -24.45
CA LYS A 151 -5.40 16.90 -25.20
C LYS A 151 -6.30 18.11 -24.88
N PHE A 152 -7.45 17.90 -24.24
CA PHE A 152 -8.37 18.94 -23.77
C PHE A 152 -8.24 19.24 -22.26
N LEU A 153 -7.31 18.61 -21.55
CA LEU A 153 -7.04 18.85 -20.12
C LEU A 153 -6.30 20.17 -19.94
N LYS A 154 -6.92 21.10 -19.22
CA LYS A 154 -6.47 22.49 -19.02
C LYS A 154 -5.66 22.68 -17.76
N ASP A 155 -6.08 22.00 -16.69
CA ASP A 155 -5.56 22.14 -15.34
C ASP A 155 -5.81 20.87 -14.55
N ILE A 156 -4.91 20.56 -13.63
CA ILE A 156 -5.13 19.58 -12.56
C ILE A 156 -4.86 20.30 -11.24
N LYS A 157 -5.83 20.23 -10.33
CA LYS A 157 -5.72 20.81 -8.99
C LYS A 157 -5.95 19.76 -7.94
N TRP A 158 -5.40 20.00 -6.75
CA TRP A 158 -5.74 19.23 -5.57
C TRP A 158 -6.13 20.14 -4.40
N SER A 159 -6.97 19.62 -3.51
CA SER A 159 -7.35 20.25 -2.25
C SER A 159 -7.50 19.21 -1.14
N ARG A 160 -7.15 19.57 0.10
CA ARG A 160 -7.41 18.76 1.30
C ARG A 160 -8.91 18.81 1.65
N ILE A 161 -9.42 17.71 2.21
CA ILE A 161 -10.75 17.57 2.78
C ILE A 161 -10.57 17.27 4.26
N GLU A 162 -11.24 18.02 5.15
CA GLU A 162 -11.09 17.86 6.60
C GLU A 162 -12.05 16.81 7.20
N ASN A 163 -13.21 16.58 6.56
CA ASN A 163 -14.30 15.78 7.13
C ASN A 163 -15.09 15.01 6.04
N PRO A 164 -14.86 13.70 5.84
CA PRO A 164 -13.73 12.93 6.38
C PRO A 164 -12.37 13.47 5.87
N LYS A 165 -11.29 13.09 6.55
CA LYS A 165 -9.91 13.46 6.17
C LYS A 165 -9.56 12.97 4.76
N GLY A 166 -8.56 13.59 4.13
CA GLY A 166 -8.03 13.16 2.83
C GLY A 166 -7.97 14.27 1.79
N PHE A 167 -8.10 13.91 0.51
CA PHE A 167 -7.88 14.88 -0.57
C PHE A 167 -8.73 14.63 -1.82
N LYS A 168 -8.90 15.70 -2.60
CA LYS A 168 -9.63 15.74 -3.86
C LYS A 168 -8.71 16.20 -4.98
N LEU A 169 -8.70 15.46 -6.08
CA LEU A 169 -8.17 15.87 -7.38
C LEU A 169 -9.30 16.40 -8.27
N GLU A 170 -9.04 17.48 -8.99
CA GLU A 170 -9.95 18.13 -9.93
C GLU A 170 -9.27 18.35 -11.28
N PHE A 171 -9.79 17.68 -12.31
CA PHE A 171 -9.27 17.70 -13.68
C PHE A 171 -10.18 18.56 -14.55
N PHE A 172 -9.69 19.72 -14.98
CA PHE A 172 -10.47 20.73 -15.71
C PHE A 172 -10.33 20.52 -17.21
N PHE A 173 -11.42 20.19 -17.90
CA PHE A 173 -11.43 19.96 -19.34
C PHE A 173 -12.10 21.11 -20.11
N ASP A 174 -11.54 21.46 -21.26
CA ASP A 174 -12.26 22.24 -22.27
C ASP A 174 -13.36 21.40 -22.94
N THR A 175 -14.27 22.07 -23.63
CA THR A 175 -15.29 21.42 -24.48
C THR A 175 -14.60 20.50 -25.49
N ASN A 176 -14.82 19.20 -25.33
CA ASN A 176 -14.13 18.14 -26.06
C ASN A 176 -15.14 17.21 -26.78
N PRO A 177 -14.71 16.37 -27.73
CA PRO A 177 -15.63 15.50 -28.48
C PRO A 177 -15.89 14.13 -27.83
N TYR A 178 -15.59 13.96 -26.52
CA TYR A 178 -15.69 12.67 -25.81
C TYR A 178 -16.76 12.64 -24.72
N PHE A 179 -16.85 13.67 -23.87
CA PHE A 179 -17.81 13.76 -22.76
C PHE A 179 -18.24 15.21 -22.49
N SER A 180 -19.38 15.39 -21.80
CA SER A 180 -19.91 16.72 -21.45
C SER A 180 -19.35 17.33 -20.16
N ASN A 181 -18.71 16.55 -19.29
CA ASN A 181 -18.12 17.06 -18.05
C ASN A 181 -17.04 18.12 -18.33
N THR A 182 -17.13 19.27 -17.67
CA THR A 182 -16.07 20.30 -17.67
C THR A 182 -15.04 20.08 -16.55
N ILE A 183 -15.41 19.32 -15.51
CA ILE A 183 -14.53 18.91 -14.42
C ILE A 183 -14.80 17.43 -14.15
N LEU A 184 -13.75 16.62 -14.13
CA LEU A 184 -13.77 15.28 -13.54
C LEU A 184 -13.06 15.33 -12.19
N THR A 185 -13.58 14.61 -11.20
CA THR A 185 -13.04 14.63 -9.84
C THR A 185 -12.79 13.24 -9.29
N LYS A 186 -11.73 13.10 -8.50
CA LYS A 186 -11.38 11.91 -7.74
C LYS A 186 -11.13 12.34 -6.31
N THR A 187 -11.75 11.66 -5.35
CA THR A 187 -11.64 11.94 -3.93
C THR A 187 -11.14 10.69 -3.21
N TYR A 188 -10.16 10.84 -2.33
CA TYR A 188 -9.73 9.82 -1.40
C TYR A 188 -10.09 10.27 0.01
N HIS A 189 -10.86 9.43 0.72
CA HIS A 189 -11.08 9.54 2.15
C HIS A 189 -10.02 8.69 2.85
N MET A 190 -9.33 9.29 3.80
CA MET A 190 -8.21 8.65 4.51
C MET A 190 -8.58 8.46 5.98
N ILE A 191 -8.17 7.33 6.56
CA ILE A 191 -8.32 7.09 8.00
C ILE A 191 -7.34 7.99 8.77
N ASP A 192 -6.10 8.06 8.30
CA ASP A 192 -5.08 9.01 8.73
C ASP A 192 -4.49 9.76 7.53
N GLU A 193 -3.96 10.97 7.74
CA GLU A 193 -3.24 11.73 6.70
C GLU A 193 -1.72 11.50 6.77
N ASP A 194 -1.22 11.02 7.90
CA ASP A 194 0.20 10.79 8.16
C ASP A 194 0.60 9.33 7.92
N GLU A 195 -0.29 8.38 8.22
CA GLU A 195 -0.24 7.01 7.70
C GLU A 195 -1.18 6.91 6.48
N PRO A 196 -0.74 6.47 5.27
CA PRO A 196 -1.53 6.53 4.03
C PRO A 196 -2.63 5.46 3.94
N ILE A 197 -3.43 5.29 4.99
CA ILE A 197 -4.49 4.27 5.08
C ILE A 197 -5.76 4.77 4.39
N LEU A 198 -6.01 4.27 3.19
CA LEU A 198 -7.20 4.57 2.40
C LEU A 198 -8.47 3.97 3.02
N GLU A 199 -9.45 4.81 3.37
CA GLU A 199 -10.80 4.35 3.74
C GLU A 199 -11.65 4.07 2.48
N LYS A 200 -11.65 5.02 1.54
CA LYS A 200 -12.51 4.97 0.35
C LYS A 200 -12.06 5.90 -0.76
N ALA A 201 -12.07 5.41 -1.99
CA ALA A 201 -11.97 6.23 -3.20
C ALA A 201 -13.37 6.52 -3.79
N ILE A 202 -13.57 7.74 -4.30
CA ILE A 202 -14.81 8.18 -4.96
C ILE A 202 -14.45 8.91 -6.26
N GLY A 203 -14.86 8.34 -7.40
CA GLY A 203 -14.68 8.95 -8.72
C GLY A 203 -15.91 9.72 -9.22
N THR A 204 -15.82 10.25 -10.45
CA THR A 204 -16.89 10.99 -11.12
C THR A 204 -17.44 10.18 -12.29
N GLU A 205 -18.76 9.97 -12.34
CA GLU A 205 -19.39 9.36 -13.51
C GLU A 205 -19.20 10.26 -14.75
N ILE A 206 -18.54 9.72 -15.77
CA ILE A 206 -18.23 10.44 -17.00
C ILE A 206 -19.43 10.36 -17.96
N GLU A 207 -19.96 11.52 -18.33
CA GLU A 207 -21.06 11.71 -19.26
C GLU A 207 -20.58 11.55 -20.72
N TRP A 208 -20.19 10.33 -21.09
CA TRP A 208 -19.68 10.02 -22.42
C TRP A 208 -20.71 10.29 -23.53
N TYR A 209 -20.27 10.96 -24.59
CA TYR A 209 -21.06 11.08 -25.81
C TYR A 209 -21.27 9.71 -26.50
N PRO A 210 -22.35 9.54 -27.30
CA PRO A 210 -22.66 8.25 -27.93
C PRO A 210 -21.51 7.69 -28.77
N GLY A 211 -20.98 6.53 -28.34
CA GLY A 211 -19.88 5.84 -29.01
C GLY A 211 -18.49 6.45 -28.77
N LYS A 212 -18.34 7.28 -27.74
CA LYS A 212 -17.08 7.93 -27.34
C LYS A 212 -16.47 7.44 -26.04
N CYS A 213 -17.16 6.54 -25.32
CA CYS A 213 -16.65 5.89 -24.11
C CYS A 213 -15.30 5.20 -24.39
N LEU A 214 -14.26 5.61 -23.65
CA LEU A 214 -12.89 5.11 -23.84
C LEU A 214 -12.61 3.85 -23.01
N THR A 215 -13.27 3.73 -21.86
CA THR A 215 -13.20 2.58 -20.93
C THR A 215 -13.93 1.33 -21.40
N GLN A 216 -14.64 1.39 -22.53
CA GLN A 216 -15.47 0.29 -23.02
C GLN A 216 -15.34 0.03 -24.53
N LYS A 217 -15.18 -1.25 -24.90
CA LYS A 217 -15.09 -1.70 -26.30
C LYS A 217 -16.37 -2.41 -26.73
N VAL A 218 -17.00 -1.88 -27.78
CA VAL A 218 -18.29 -2.38 -28.30
C VAL A 218 -18.07 -3.42 -29.43
N LEU A 219 -18.14 -4.71 -29.09
CA LEU A 219 -18.01 -5.82 -30.04
C LEU A 219 -19.36 -6.24 -30.64
N LYS A 220 -19.51 -6.05 -31.95
CA LYS A 220 -20.68 -6.54 -32.72
C LYS A 220 -20.45 -7.97 -33.19
N LYS A 221 -21.09 -8.96 -32.53
CA LYS A 221 -21.05 -10.36 -32.97
C LYS A 221 -22.08 -10.61 -34.07
N LYS A 222 -21.64 -11.22 -35.18
CA LYS A 222 -22.55 -11.69 -36.24
C LYS A 222 -23.51 -12.75 -35.66
N PRO A 223 -24.82 -12.70 -35.97
CA PRO A 223 -25.75 -13.72 -35.47
C PRO A 223 -25.39 -15.12 -35.99
N LYS A 224 -25.60 -16.16 -35.17
CA LYS A 224 -25.31 -17.55 -35.54
C LYS A 224 -26.06 -17.93 -36.82
N LYS A 225 -25.35 -18.54 -37.76
CA LYS A 225 -25.84 -18.95 -39.10
C LYS A 225 -27.03 -19.91 -38.96
N GLY A 226 -28.25 -19.40 -39.13
CA GLY A 226 -29.48 -20.18 -39.03
C GLY A 226 -30.71 -19.37 -38.58
N SER A 227 -30.53 -18.28 -37.82
CA SER A 227 -31.66 -17.46 -37.38
C SER A 227 -32.08 -16.45 -38.46
N LYS A 228 -33.25 -16.67 -39.07
CA LYS A 228 -33.76 -15.86 -40.20
C LYS A 228 -34.24 -14.44 -39.85
N ASN A 229 -34.13 -13.99 -38.59
CA ASN A 229 -34.52 -12.65 -38.13
C ASN A 229 -33.74 -12.15 -36.88
N ALA A 230 -32.54 -12.67 -36.61
CA ALA A 230 -31.78 -12.25 -35.43
C ALA A 230 -31.21 -10.82 -35.56
N LYS A 231 -31.55 -9.95 -34.59
CA LYS A 231 -30.85 -8.67 -34.38
C LYS A 231 -29.36 -8.91 -34.09
N PRO A 232 -28.45 -8.02 -34.50
CA PRO A 232 -27.03 -8.12 -34.13
C PRO A 232 -26.88 -8.10 -32.61
N ILE A 233 -26.03 -8.98 -32.08
CA ILE A 233 -25.73 -9.02 -30.64
C ILE A 233 -24.52 -8.14 -30.41
N THR A 234 -24.74 -7.07 -29.66
CA THR A 234 -23.69 -6.19 -29.15
C THR A 234 -23.23 -6.72 -27.79
N LYS A 235 -21.95 -7.05 -27.63
CA LYS A 235 -21.32 -7.25 -26.32
C LYS A 235 -20.43 -6.04 -26.06
N THR A 236 -20.53 -5.47 -24.87
CA THR A 236 -19.58 -4.47 -24.37
C THR A 236 -18.61 -5.17 -23.43
N GLU A 237 -17.33 -4.85 -23.54
CA GLU A 237 -16.25 -5.36 -22.69
C GLU A 237 -15.50 -4.15 -22.11
N SER A 238 -15.07 -4.22 -20.85
CA SER A 238 -14.17 -3.22 -20.27
C SER A 238 -12.81 -3.30 -20.96
N CYS A 239 -12.04 -2.22 -20.90
CA CYS A 239 -10.65 -2.20 -21.37
C CYS A 239 -9.83 -1.15 -20.62
N GLU A 240 -8.52 -1.36 -20.59
CA GLU A 240 -7.53 -0.36 -20.16
C GLU A 240 -7.83 1.00 -20.81
N SER A 241 -7.79 2.03 -19.96
CA SER A 241 -8.02 3.43 -20.25
C SER A 241 -7.79 4.21 -18.95
N PHE A 242 -7.01 5.29 -18.99
CA PHE A 242 -6.80 6.18 -17.84
C PHE A 242 -8.12 6.64 -17.20
N PHE A 243 -9.20 6.76 -17.98
CA PHE A 243 -10.50 7.17 -17.47
C PHE A 243 -11.20 6.14 -16.56
N ASN A 244 -10.64 4.93 -16.39
CA ASN A 244 -11.04 4.00 -15.33
C ASN A 244 -10.71 4.55 -13.93
N PHE A 245 -9.70 5.43 -13.80
CA PHE A 245 -9.36 6.15 -12.55
C PHE A 245 -10.53 6.92 -11.92
N PHE A 246 -11.51 7.34 -12.73
CA PHE A 246 -12.75 7.99 -12.26
C PHE A 246 -13.86 7.01 -11.88
N LYS A 247 -13.58 5.71 -11.89
CA LYS A 247 -14.43 4.63 -11.41
C LYS A 247 -13.59 3.65 -10.58
N PRO A 248 -13.16 4.07 -9.36
CA PRO A 248 -12.27 3.28 -8.52
C PRO A 248 -12.89 1.92 -8.14
N PRO A 249 -12.08 0.97 -7.64
CA PRO A 249 -12.57 -0.30 -7.11
C PRO A 249 -13.56 -0.08 -5.96
N GLU A 250 -14.59 -0.92 -5.90
CA GLU A 250 -15.63 -0.87 -4.85
C GLU A 250 -15.45 -2.06 -3.92
N VAL A 251 -15.21 -1.81 -2.62
CA VAL A 251 -15.21 -2.85 -1.59
C VAL A 251 -16.66 -3.33 -1.35
N PRO A 252 -16.97 -4.63 -1.50
CA PRO A 252 -18.28 -5.17 -1.17
C PRO A 252 -18.63 -4.95 0.31
N GLU A 253 -19.89 -4.59 0.60
CA GLU A 253 -20.34 -4.32 1.98
C GLU A 253 -20.47 -5.60 2.84
N ASP A 254 -20.46 -6.78 2.21
CA ASP A 254 -20.64 -8.09 2.84
C ASP A 254 -19.39 -8.98 2.60
N ASP A 255 -18.61 -9.24 3.66
CA ASP A 255 -17.38 -10.09 3.63
C ASP A 255 -17.60 -11.54 3.16
N VAL A 256 -18.86 -11.97 3.00
CA VAL A 256 -19.25 -13.39 2.88
C VAL A 256 -18.97 -13.98 1.50
N ASP A 257 -18.83 -13.12 0.48
CA ASP A 257 -18.71 -13.51 -0.93
C ASP A 257 -17.32 -13.20 -1.55
N ILE A 258 -16.35 -12.72 -0.76
CA ILE A 258 -14.98 -12.42 -1.24
C ILE A 258 -14.05 -13.59 -0.91
N ASP A 259 -13.49 -14.25 -1.94
CA ASP A 259 -12.40 -15.20 -1.74
C ASP A 259 -11.04 -14.50 -1.57
N GLU A 260 -10.00 -15.26 -1.21
CA GLU A 260 -8.71 -14.70 -0.80
C GLU A 260 -8.01 -14.05 -1.99
N ASP A 261 -8.01 -14.77 -3.11
CA ASP A 261 -7.56 -14.32 -4.42
C ASP A 261 -8.28 -13.02 -4.85
N LEU A 262 -9.61 -12.93 -4.70
CA LEU A 262 -10.37 -11.72 -5.02
C LEU A 262 -10.12 -10.56 -4.05
N ALA A 263 -9.88 -10.84 -2.77
CA ALA A 263 -9.53 -9.83 -1.78
C ALA A 263 -8.14 -9.23 -2.06
N GLU A 264 -7.17 -10.08 -2.41
CA GLU A 264 -5.82 -9.68 -2.82
C GLU A 264 -5.85 -8.90 -4.15
N GLU A 265 -6.60 -9.37 -5.16
CA GLU A 265 -6.78 -8.64 -6.43
C GLU A 265 -7.42 -7.25 -6.18
N LEU A 266 -8.43 -7.17 -5.31
CA LEU A 266 -9.07 -5.89 -4.96
C LEU A 266 -8.15 -4.96 -4.19
N GLN A 267 -7.36 -5.48 -3.24
CA GLN A 267 -6.37 -4.69 -2.50
C GLN A 267 -5.33 -4.10 -3.44
N ASN A 268 -4.73 -4.92 -4.31
CA ASN A 268 -3.75 -4.48 -5.31
C ASN A 268 -4.33 -3.39 -6.22
N GLN A 269 -5.59 -3.53 -6.67
CA GLN A 269 -6.27 -2.50 -7.47
C GLN A 269 -6.52 -1.19 -6.68
N MET A 270 -6.78 -1.27 -5.37
CA MET A 270 -6.96 -0.08 -4.52
C MET A 270 -5.65 0.63 -4.21
N GLU A 271 -4.56 -0.12 -4.02
CA GLU A 271 -3.21 0.41 -3.82
C GLU A 271 -2.72 1.11 -5.10
N GLN A 272 -2.86 0.48 -6.27
CA GLN A 272 -2.59 1.10 -7.57
C GLN A 272 -3.44 2.36 -7.81
N ASP A 273 -4.75 2.31 -7.53
CA ASP A 273 -5.64 3.48 -7.64
C ASP A 273 -5.23 4.63 -6.69
N TYR A 274 -4.71 4.32 -5.50
CA TYR A 274 -4.16 5.30 -4.57
C TYR A 274 -2.83 5.88 -5.05
N ASP A 275 -1.91 5.05 -5.52
CA ASP A 275 -0.59 5.45 -6.00
C ASP A 275 -0.69 6.45 -7.16
N ILE A 276 -1.52 6.16 -8.16
CA ILE A 276 -1.88 7.10 -9.23
C ILE A 276 -2.37 8.44 -8.65
N GLY A 277 -3.20 8.39 -7.60
CA GLY A 277 -3.76 9.57 -6.94
C GLY A 277 -2.74 10.42 -6.17
N SER A 278 -1.85 9.76 -5.42
CA SER A 278 -0.77 10.41 -4.67
C SER A 278 0.32 10.95 -5.60
N THR A 279 0.74 10.18 -6.61
CA THR A 279 1.66 10.62 -7.66
C THR A 279 1.16 11.88 -8.37
N ILE A 280 -0.14 11.97 -8.69
CA ILE A 280 -0.71 13.21 -9.25
C ILE A 280 -0.66 14.38 -8.24
N ARG A 281 -0.97 14.12 -6.96
CA ARG A 281 -0.99 15.13 -5.88
C ARG A 281 0.40 15.71 -5.61
N ASP A 282 1.41 14.85 -5.52
CA ASP A 282 2.72 15.13 -4.91
C ASP A 282 3.83 15.30 -5.95
N LYS A 283 3.90 14.42 -6.97
CA LYS A 283 4.88 14.54 -8.06
C LYS A 283 4.36 15.48 -9.17
N ILE A 284 3.21 15.20 -9.77
CA ILE A 284 2.75 15.91 -10.99
C ILE A 284 2.31 17.35 -10.73
N ILE A 285 1.37 17.62 -9.82
CA ILE A 285 0.82 18.98 -9.66
C ILE A 285 1.88 20.01 -9.23
N PRO A 286 2.82 19.72 -8.32
CA PRO A 286 3.87 20.66 -7.95
C PRO A 286 4.93 20.81 -9.05
N HIS A 287 5.40 19.70 -9.63
CA HIS A 287 6.53 19.68 -10.57
C HIS A 287 6.13 19.59 -12.06
N ALA A 288 4.88 19.94 -12.39
CA ALA A 288 4.28 19.76 -13.72
C ALA A 288 5.11 20.28 -14.91
N VAL A 289 5.94 21.31 -14.70
CA VAL A 289 6.83 21.85 -15.75
C VAL A 289 8.02 20.93 -15.99
N SER A 290 8.67 20.42 -14.94
CA SER A 290 9.78 19.46 -15.04
C SER A 290 9.31 18.11 -15.59
N TRP A 291 8.10 17.66 -15.21
CA TRP A 291 7.44 16.53 -15.86
C TRP A 291 7.15 16.81 -17.34
N PHE A 292 6.67 18.00 -17.71
CA PHE A 292 6.44 18.36 -19.12
C PHE A 292 7.74 18.43 -19.96
N THR A 293 8.85 18.93 -19.39
CA THR A 293 10.14 19.02 -20.10
C THR A 293 10.92 17.71 -20.11
N GLY A 294 10.61 16.78 -19.20
CA GLY A 294 11.34 15.53 -19.01
C GLY A 294 12.45 15.61 -17.94
N GLU A 295 12.74 16.81 -17.42
CA GLU A 295 13.74 17.04 -16.35
C GLU A 295 13.44 16.28 -15.05
N ALA A 296 12.17 15.94 -14.79
CA ALA A 296 11.79 15.16 -13.62
C ALA A 296 12.16 13.67 -13.74
N VAL A 297 12.23 13.13 -14.96
CA VAL A 297 12.56 11.70 -15.21
C VAL A 297 14.00 11.40 -14.80
N GLU A 298 14.93 12.29 -15.17
CA GLU A 298 16.34 12.21 -14.75
C GLU A 298 16.53 12.34 -13.23
N GLY A 299 15.51 12.80 -12.49
CA GLY A 299 15.49 12.84 -11.02
C GLY A 299 14.90 11.58 -10.40
N ASP A 300 13.73 11.13 -10.88
CA ASP A 300 13.06 9.90 -10.41
C ASP A 300 13.99 8.67 -10.60
N GLU A 301 14.69 8.56 -11.74
CA GLU A 301 15.66 7.48 -12.01
C GLU A 301 16.86 7.45 -11.03
N PHE A 302 17.13 8.53 -10.30
CA PHE A 302 18.18 8.59 -9.28
C PHE A 302 17.65 8.33 -7.86
N GLU A 303 16.40 8.71 -7.54
CA GLU A 303 15.80 8.41 -6.23
C GLU A 303 15.69 6.88 -6.00
N ASP A 304 15.37 6.11 -7.05
CA ASP A 304 15.33 4.64 -7.01
C ASP A 304 16.72 3.96 -6.89
N LEU A 305 17.82 4.69 -7.01
CA LEU A 305 19.20 4.17 -6.94
C LEU A 305 19.93 4.53 -5.63
N GLU A 306 19.38 5.41 -4.79
CA GLU A 306 20.00 5.80 -3.51
C GLU A 306 19.65 4.86 -2.33
N ASP A 307 18.69 3.93 -2.50
CA ASP A 307 18.25 2.97 -1.46
C ASP A 307 18.97 1.59 -1.56
N ASP A 308 19.84 1.38 -2.57
CA ASP A 308 20.57 0.13 -2.84
C ASP A 308 22.07 0.19 -2.39
N GLU A 309 22.47 1.22 -1.62
CA GLU A 309 23.86 1.42 -1.13
C GLU A 309 24.07 1.15 0.39
N ASP A 310 23.19 0.36 1.03
CA ASP A 310 23.49 -0.28 2.32
C ASP A 310 24.35 -1.54 2.09
N GLY A 311 25.67 -1.36 2.12
CA GLY A 311 26.65 -2.38 1.76
C GLY A 311 26.81 -3.54 2.76
N ASP A 312 27.21 -4.70 2.24
CA ASP A 312 27.78 -5.82 3.00
C ASP A 312 29.05 -5.37 3.75
N ASP A 313 28.91 -4.92 5.01
CA ASP A 313 30.02 -4.87 5.97
C ASP A 313 30.03 -6.16 6.82
N ASP A 314 30.59 -7.22 6.24
CA ASP A 314 31.11 -8.38 6.97
C ASP A 314 32.38 -7.94 7.77
N GLU A 315 32.20 -7.33 8.95
CA GLU A 315 33.31 -7.13 9.90
C GLU A 315 33.45 -8.34 10.85
N ASP A 316 34.33 -9.26 10.50
CA ASP A 316 34.90 -10.30 11.38
C ASP A 316 35.71 -9.62 12.51
N ASP A 317 35.18 -9.64 13.74
CA ASP A 317 35.86 -9.09 14.94
C ASP A 317 36.45 -10.24 15.80
N GLU A 318 37.62 -10.76 15.37
CA GLU A 318 38.48 -11.66 16.17
C GLU A 318 39.48 -10.84 17.01
N GLU A 319 39.20 -10.62 18.30
CA GLU A 319 40.24 -10.21 19.27
C GLU A 319 40.57 -11.36 20.25
N GLU A 320 41.72 -12.00 20.00
CA GLU A 320 42.48 -12.73 21.03
C GLU A 320 43.28 -11.72 21.85
N ASP A 321 43.19 -11.76 23.18
CA ASP A 321 44.23 -11.23 24.07
C ASP A 321 44.38 -12.15 25.30
N GLU A 322 45.57 -12.72 25.44
CA GLU A 322 46.00 -13.56 26.56
C GLU A 322 46.58 -12.68 27.68
N ASP A 323 46.29 -12.97 28.95
CA ASP A 323 47.15 -12.57 30.07
C ASP A 323 47.03 -13.60 31.22
N GLU A 324 48.15 -14.26 31.54
CA GLU A 324 48.33 -15.16 32.68
C GLU A 324 48.75 -14.37 33.93
N ASP A 325 48.33 -14.78 35.13
CA ASP A 325 49.16 -14.68 36.36
C ASP A 325 48.56 -15.52 37.51
N ASP A 326 49.38 -16.41 38.08
CA ASP A 326 49.09 -17.24 39.26
C ASP A 326 49.26 -16.45 40.59
N ASP A 327 48.49 -16.79 41.63
CA ASP A 327 48.93 -16.60 43.03
C ASP A 327 48.42 -17.73 43.94
N ASP A 328 49.33 -18.24 44.79
CA ASP A 328 49.19 -19.48 45.55
C ASP A 328 48.44 -19.31 46.89
N GLY A 329 47.79 -20.38 47.37
CA GLY A 329 47.04 -20.38 48.64
C GLY A 329 46.91 -21.77 49.28
N ASP A 330 48.02 -22.28 49.80
CA ASP A 330 48.23 -23.67 50.24
C ASP A 330 47.72 -24.01 51.67
N GLU A 331 47.87 -25.28 52.05
CA GLU A 331 47.80 -25.95 53.37
C GLU A 331 46.52 -26.77 53.75
N GLU A 332 46.78 -28.02 54.18
CA GLU A 332 45.82 -29.13 54.37
C GLU A 332 45.58 -29.55 55.86
N GLU A 333 44.68 -30.54 56.02
CA GLU A 333 44.73 -31.68 56.99
C GLU A 333 44.11 -31.64 58.43
N GLU A 334 43.72 -32.86 58.84
CA GLU A 334 43.38 -33.47 60.16
C GLU A 334 42.10 -33.16 61.00
N ASP A 335 41.11 -34.05 60.79
CA ASP A 335 40.39 -34.93 61.78
C ASP A 335 40.15 -34.45 63.24
N SER A 336 38.86 -34.40 63.67
CA SER A 336 38.38 -35.21 64.83
C SER A 336 36.87 -35.13 65.18
N LYS A 337 36.16 -36.23 64.91
CA LYS A 337 35.18 -36.94 65.79
C LYS A 337 34.26 -36.15 66.76
N THR A 338 32.92 -36.31 66.65
CA THR A 338 32.08 -36.90 67.76
C THR A 338 30.60 -37.30 67.44
N LYS A 339 30.37 -38.62 67.39
CA LYS A 339 29.21 -39.42 67.89
C LYS A 339 27.84 -38.76 68.24
N LYS A 340 26.75 -39.31 67.66
CA LYS A 340 25.81 -40.28 68.33
C LYS A 340 24.65 -40.81 67.42
N LYS A 341 24.45 -42.14 67.43
CA LYS A 341 23.20 -42.94 67.65
C LYS A 341 21.86 -42.45 67.04
N SER A 342 20.90 -43.26 66.54
CA SER A 342 20.66 -44.72 66.41
C SER A 342 19.20 -44.95 65.93
N SER A 343 18.71 -46.06 65.33
CA SER A 343 19.30 -47.25 64.65
C SER A 343 18.20 -48.26 64.23
N ALA A 344 18.36 -48.97 63.09
CA ALA A 344 17.87 -50.35 62.82
C ALA A 344 16.31 -50.58 62.71
N VAL A 345 15.75 -51.57 61.99
CA VAL A 345 16.27 -52.59 61.03
C VAL A 345 15.14 -53.15 60.11
N LYS A 346 15.55 -53.56 58.90
CA LYS A 346 14.94 -54.45 57.85
C LYS A 346 13.71 -55.34 58.22
N LYS A 347 12.79 -55.55 57.24
CA LYS A 347 12.67 -56.74 56.32
C LYS A 347 11.23 -57.28 56.05
N SER A 348 10.91 -57.44 54.75
CA SER A 348 10.10 -58.52 54.09
C SER A 348 8.62 -58.81 54.45
N GLY A 349 7.76 -58.83 53.41
CA GLY A 349 6.43 -59.47 53.37
C GLY A 349 5.80 -59.38 51.96
N ARG A 350 5.01 -60.37 51.51
CA ARG A 350 4.53 -60.53 50.11
C ARG A 350 3.08 -61.06 50.04
N ALA A 351 2.34 -60.64 49.00
CA ALA A 351 0.97 -61.07 48.58
C ALA A 351 -0.18 -60.59 49.51
N GLN A 352 -1.48 -60.53 49.12
CA GLN A 352 -2.20 -61.07 47.95
C GLN A 352 -3.58 -60.37 47.75
N ALA A 353 -4.17 -60.42 46.52
CA ALA A 353 -5.60 -60.20 46.14
C ALA A 353 -6.28 -58.86 46.51
N GLY A 354 -6.87 -58.10 45.57
CA GLY A 354 -8.22 -58.24 44.95
C GLY A 354 -8.99 -56.93 45.23
N ASP A 355 -9.96 -56.40 44.46
CA ASP A 355 -10.88 -56.92 43.42
C ASP A 355 -11.50 -55.73 42.61
N GLY A 356 -12.04 -55.98 41.41
CA GLY A 356 -12.94 -55.12 40.56
C GLY A 356 -12.54 -53.67 40.18
N GLU A 357 -13.00 -53.05 39.08
CA GLU A 357 -13.73 -53.46 37.87
C GLU A 357 -13.46 -52.44 36.71
N ARG A 358 -13.59 -52.89 35.46
CA ARG A 358 -13.65 -52.20 34.15
C ARG A 358 -14.59 -53.07 33.24
N PRO A 359 -14.92 -52.82 31.95
CA PRO A 359 -14.63 -51.74 30.97
C PRO A 359 -15.99 -51.29 30.29
N PRO A 360 -16.19 -51.11 28.95
CA PRO A 360 -15.33 -50.77 27.79
C PRO A 360 -15.85 -49.62 26.87
N GLU A 361 -15.06 -49.35 25.81
CA GLU A 361 -15.39 -48.54 24.62
C GLU A 361 -16.67 -48.96 23.87
N CYS A 362 -17.18 -48.04 23.05
CA CYS A 362 -17.98 -48.37 21.85
C CYS A 362 -17.50 -47.52 20.66
N LYS A 363 -17.45 -48.11 19.45
CA LYS A 363 -17.05 -47.49 18.17
C LYS A 363 -18.18 -47.62 17.16
N GLN A 364 -18.05 -46.90 16.04
CA GLN A 364 -18.94 -46.88 14.86
C GLN A 364 -20.20 -46.04 15.12
N GLN A 365 -20.68 -45.23 14.17
CA GLN A 365 -20.42 -45.23 12.72
C GLN A 365 -20.33 -43.81 12.16
#